data_AF-A0A1F6PQD4-F1
#
_entry.id   AF-A0A1F6PQD4-F1
#
_cell.length_a   1.000
_cell.length_b   1.000
_cell.length_c   1.000
_cell.angle_alpha   90.00
_cell.angle_beta   90.00
_cell.angle_gamma   90.00
#
_symmetry.space_group_name_H-M   'P 1'
#
loop_
_entity.id
_entity.type
_entity.pdbx_description
1 polymer ?
#
loop_
_entity_poly.entity_id
_entity_poly.type
_entity_poly.pdbx_seq_one_letter_code
_entity_poly.pdbx_strand_id
1 'polypeptide(L)'
;MDNQKDKNEPKKDFKIAAALKYDVDKDPAPIILASGKGSLADEILKIAEDNNIPLYEDANLVNLLASLEVDTEIPPELYVLVAEVLSFVYKLDRMKQKKEQISRRLTEMKGKD
;
A
#
# COMPACT_ATOMS: atom_id res chain seq x y z
N MET A 1 -20.02 -29.19 -35.46
CA MET A 1 -20.98 -28.74 -34.44
C MET A 1 -20.16 -28.17 -33.32
N ASP A 2 -19.99 -26.86 -33.34
CA ASP A 2 -19.11 -26.11 -32.43
C ASP A 2 -19.59 -26.26 -31.00
N ASN A 3 -18.75 -26.86 -30.16
CA ASN A 3 -19.04 -27.00 -28.74
C ASN A 3 -18.73 -25.66 -28.06
N GLN A 4 -19.69 -24.74 -28.12
CA GLN A 4 -19.76 -23.57 -27.24
C GLN A 4 -19.99 -24.07 -25.82
N LYS A 5 -18.89 -24.30 -25.09
CA LYS A 5 -18.93 -24.37 -23.63
C LYS A 5 -17.97 -23.33 -23.06
N ASP A 6 -18.48 -22.71 -22.00
CA ASP A 6 -17.76 -21.88 -21.03
C ASP A 6 -17.62 -20.39 -21.35
N LYS A 7 -18.75 -19.69 -21.35
CA LYS A 7 -18.83 -18.21 -21.20
C LYS A 7 -19.36 -17.75 -19.84
N ASN A 8 -19.52 -18.64 -18.85
CA ASN A 8 -20.15 -18.33 -17.56
C ASN A 8 -19.36 -18.86 -16.35
N GLU A 9 -18.03 -18.81 -16.36
CA GLU A 9 -17.29 -18.83 -15.09
C GLU A 9 -17.29 -17.41 -14.51
N PRO A 10 -17.71 -17.20 -13.25
CA PRO A 10 -17.54 -15.91 -12.61
C PRO A 10 -16.03 -15.59 -12.63
N LYS A 11 -15.65 -14.46 -13.25
CA LYS A 11 -14.28 -13.96 -13.19
C LYS A 11 -13.91 -13.86 -11.72
N LYS A 12 -13.05 -14.76 -11.26
CA LYS A 12 -12.49 -14.70 -9.91
C LYS A 12 -11.72 -13.38 -9.85
N ASP A 13 -12.23 -12.39 -9.13
CA ASP A 13 -11.50 -11.16 -8.89
C ASP A 13 -10.26 -11.52 -8.08
N PHE A 14 -9.12 -11.61 -8.77
CA PHE A 14 -7.84 -11.88 -8.15
C PHE A 14 -7.38 -10.59 -7.46
N LYS A 15 -7.04 -10.68 -6.18
CA LYS A 15 -6.39 -9.57 -5.47
C LYS A 15 -5.13 -9.14 -6.21
N ILE A 16 -4.85 -7.85 -6.15
CA ILE A 16 -3.64 -7.24 -6.72
C ILE A 16 -3.00 -6.45 -5.60
N ALA A 17 -1.67 -6.53 -5.51
CA ALA A 17 -0.90 -5.75 -4.56
C ALA A 17 0.33 -5.17 -5.26
N ALA A 18 0.74 -3.98 -4.83
CA ALA A 18 1.99 -3.34 -5.20
C ALA A 18 2.61 -2.71 -3.95
N ALA A 19 3.90 -2.89 -3.76
CA ALA A 19 4.67 -2.32 -2.66
C ALA A 19 5.53 -1.16 -3.18
N LEU A 20 5.48 -0.03 -2.50
CA LEU A 20 6.25 1.17 -2.81
C LEU A 20 7.30 1.42 -1.74
N LYS A 21 8.47 1.86 -2.16
CA LYS A 21 9.53 2.38 -1.29
C LYS A 21 9.87 3.80 -1.72
N TYR A 22 10.12 4.68 -0.77
CA TYR A 22 10.69 5.99 -1.06
C TYR A 22 11.56 6.47 0.10
N ASP A 23 12.86 6.57 -0.14
CA ASP A 23 13.82 7.25 0.74
C ASP A 23 14.11 8.64 0.17
N VAL A 24 13.53 9.68 0.77
CA VAL A 24 13.62 11.07 0.29
C VAL A 24 15.06 11.61 0.20
N ASP A 25 15.99 11.01 0.95
CA ASP A 25 17.39 11.46 0.98
C ASP A 25 18.25 10.74 -0.07
N LYS A 26 17.76 9.64 -0.65
CA LYS A 26 18.54 8.76 -1.53
C LYS A 26 17.92 8.52 -2.90
N ASP A 27 16.60 8.40 -2.95
CA ASP A 27 15.86 8.02 -4.14
C ASP A 27 15.37 9.30 -4.84
N PRO A 28 15.59 9.46 -6.16
CA PRO A 28 15.09 10.62 -6.90
C PRO A 28 13.56 10.58 -7.09
N ALA A 29 12.97 9.39 -7.01
CA ALA A 29 11.54 9.14 -7.08
C ALA A 29 11.18 7.86 -6.30
N PRO A 30 9.90 7.66 -5.92
CA PRO A 30 9.45 6.40 -5.35
C PRO A 30 9.73 5.22 -6.30
N ILE A 31 9.96 4.04 -5.73
CA ILE A 31 10.33 2.81 -6.46
C ILE A 31 9.28 1.73 -6.20
N ILE A 32 8.94 0.95 -7.23
CA ILE A 32 8.14 -0.28 -7.09
C ILE A 32 9.04 -1.38 -6.53
N LEU A 33 8.81 -1.81 -5.29
CA LEU A 33 9.63 -2.84 -4.65
C LEU A 33 9.11 -4.27 -4.91
N ALA A 34 7.79 -4.40 -5.11
CA ALA A 34 7.15 -5.68 -5.44
C ALA A 34 5.78 -5.43 -6.06
N SER A 35 5.31 -6.35 -6.90
CA SER A 35 3.93 -6.37 -7.38
C SER A 35 3.47 -7.80 -7.64
N GLY A 36 2.17 -8.06 -7.54
CA GLY A 36 1.65 -9.40 -7.70
C GLY A 36 0.13 -9.47 -7.82
N LYS A 37 -0.35 -10.64 -8.26
CA LYS A 37 -1.79 -10.97 -8.37
C LYS A 37 -2.07 -12.32 -7.71
N GLY A 38 -3.30 -12.53 -7.27
CA GLY A 38 -3.73 -13.79 -6.65
C GLY A 38 -2.88 -14.14 -5.43
N SER A 39 -2.32 -15.35 -5.40
CA SER A 39 -1.53 -15.83 -4.25
C SER A 39 -0.30 -14.97 -3.95
N LEU A 40 0.35 -14.41 -4.97
CA LEU A 40 1.49 -13.52 -4.76
C LEU A 40 1.06 -12.20 -4.10
N ALA A 41 -0.12 -11.68 -4.48
CA ALA A 41 -0.68 -10.51 -3.81
C ALA A 41 -1.01 -10.81 -2.34
N ASP A 42 -1.56 -11.99 -2.04
CA ASP A 42 -1.81 -12.42 -0.65
C ASP A 42 -0.49 -12.49 0.16
N GLU A 43 0.60 -12.97 -0.43
CA GLU A 43 1.90 -13.02 0.23
C GLU A 43 2.50 -11.62 0.48
N ILE A 44 2.41 -10.70 -0.49
CA ILE A 44 2.82 -9.30 -0.32
C ILE A 44 2.04 -8.64 0.83
N LEU A 45 0.72 -8.82 0.85
CA LEU A 45 -0.15 -8.26 1.90
C LEU A 45 0.16 -8.84 3.28
N LYS A 46 0.43 -10.15 3.35
CA LYS A 46 0.84 -10.80 4.60
C LYS A 46 2.16 -10.25 5.11
N ILE A 47 3.16 -10.07 4.24
CA ILE A 47 4.45 -9.47 4.63
C ILE A 47 4.25 -8.04 5.14
N ALA A 48 3.39 -7.25 4.48
CA ALA A 48 3.05 -5.90 4.92
C ALA A 48 2.43 -5.90 6.33
N GLU A 49 1.46 -6.78 6.59
CA GLU A 49 0.85 -6.95 7.91
C GLU A 49 1.87 -7.35 8.98
N ASP A 50 2.65 -8.39 8.71
CA ASP A 50 3.69 -8.92 9.62
C ASP A 50 4.72 -7.84 10.01
N ASN A 51 4.96 -6.85 9.13
CA ASN A 51 5.91 -5.75 9.34
C ASN A 51 5.25 -4.40 9.67
N ASN A 52 3.93 -4.36 9.92
CA ASN A 52 3.17 -3.13 10.19
C ASN A 52 3.33 -2.04 9.10
N ILE A 53 3.44 -2.46 7.84
CA ILE A 53 3.46 -1.55 6.68
C ILE A 53 2.03 -1.10 6.40
N PRO A 54 1.77 0.22 6.28
CA PRO A 54 0.43 0.73 5.97
C PRO A 54 -0.12 0.19 4.66
N LEU A 55 -1.40 -0.20 4.66
CA LEU A 55 -2.14 -0.61 3.48
C LEU A 55 -3.02 0.54 2.98
N TYR A 56 -2.97 0.80 1.67
CA TYR A 56 -3.82 1.77 0.98
C TYR A 56 -4.57 1.03 -0.13
N GLU A 57 -5.90 1.04 -0.07
CA GLU A 57 -6.76 0.29 -0.98
C GLU A 57 -7.35 1.20 -2.06
N ASP A 58 -6.86 1.05 -3.29
CA ASP A 58 -7.43 1.66 -4.48
C ASP A 58 -7.24 0.71 -5.68
N ALA A 59 -8.35 0.22 -6.21
CA ALA A 59 -8.35 -0.75 -7.30
C ALA A 59 -7.76 -0.18 -8.61
N ASN A 60 -7.97 1.10 -8.92
CA ASN A 60 -7.44 1.71 -10.14
C ASN A 60 -5.94 1.93 -10.02
N LEU A 61 -5.52 2.49 -8.88
CA LEU A 61 -4.12 2.77 -8.62
C LEU A 61 -3.29 1.50 -8.57
N VAL A 62 -3.74 0.47 -7.85
CA VAL A 62 -2.98 -0.78 -7.73
C VAL A 62 -2.83 -1.49 -9.07
N ASN A 63 -3.85 -1.42 -9.96
CA ASN A 63 -3.74 -1.98 -11.31
C ASN A 63 -2.67 -1.27 -12.14
N LEU A 64 -2.58 0.05 -12.02
CA LEU A 64 -1.60 0.87 -12.72
C LEU A 64 -0.18 0.63 -12.17
N LEU A 65 0.00 0.68 -10.86
CA LEU A 65 1.29 0.43 -10.22
C LEU A 65 1.79 -1.01 -10.45
N ALA A 66 0.90 -2.01 -10.39
CA ALA A 66 1.26 -3.41 -10.62
C ALA A 66 1.58 -3.73 -12.10
N SER A 67 1.36 -2.79 -13.02
CA SER A 67 1.78 -2.91 -14.42
C SER A 67 3.21 -2.42 -14.68
N LEU A 68 3.83 -1.75 -13.71
CA LEU A 68 5.20 -1.29 -13.78
C LEU A 68 6.16 -2.44 -13.43
N GLU A 69 7.40 -2.32 -13.92
CA GLU A 69 8.47 -3.26 -13.61
C GLU A 69 8.97 -3.06 -12.17
N VAL A 70 9.29 -4.16 -11.49
CA VAL A 70 9.86 -4.11 -10.13
C VAL A 70 11.28 -3.53 -10.18
N ASP A 71 11.69 -2.87 -9.09
CA ASP A 71 12.96 -2.16 -8.96
C ASP A 71 13.12 -1.00 -9.94
N THR A 72 12.00 -0.45 -10.43
CA THR A 72 11.98 0.76 -11.26
C THR A 72 11.33 1.94 -10.55
N GLU A 73 11.80 3.14 -10.90
CA GLU A 73 11.22 4.39 -10.44
C GLU A 73 9.81 4.58 -11.02
N ILE A 74 8.93 5.14 -10.20
CA ILE A 74 7.61 5.60 -10.65
C ILE A 74 7.82 6.64 -11.75
N PRO A 75 7.11 6.54 -12.88
CA PRO A 75 7.24 7.52 -13.94
C PRO A 75 6.49 8.83 -13.58
N PRO A 76 6.95 10.00 -14.07
CA PRO A 76 6.44 11.30 -13.64
C PRO A 76 4.92 11.50 -13.76
N GLU A 77 4.29 10.89 -14.77
CA GLU A 77 2.84 10.93 -14.99
C GLU A 77 2.03 10.34 -13.83
N LEU A 78 2.64 9.50 -12.99
CA LEU A 78 2.01 8.86 -11.84
C LEU A 78 2.31 9.54 -10.50
N TYR A 79 3.13 10.59 -10.49
CA TYR A 79 3.55 11.25 -9.24
C TYR A 79 2.38 11.80 -8.43
N VAL A 80 1.35 12.34 -9.08
CA VAL A 80 0.16 12.85 -8.38
C VAL A 80 -0.55 11.73 -7.61
N LEU A 81 -0.67 10.55 -8.23
CA LEU A 81 -1.33 9.40 -7.61
C LEU A 81 -0.48 8.84 -6.46
N VAL A 82 0.84 8.73 -6.64
CA VAL A 82 1.73 8.27 -5.57
C VAL A 82 1.81 9.28 -4.42
N ALA A 83 1.73 10.58 -4.70
CA ALA A 83 1.66 11.61 -3.67
C ALA A 83 0.41 11.47 -2.78
N GLU A 84 -0.70 10.96 -3.31
CA GLU A 84 -1.89 10.64 -2.50
C GLU A 84 -1.59 9.56 -1.46
N VAL A 85 -0.91 8.48 -1.88
CA VAL A 85 -0.47 7.39 -0.98
C VAL A 85 0.48 7.93 0.10
N LEU A 86 1.47 8.72 -0.29
CA LEU A 86 2.42 9.31 0.67
C LEU A 86 1.74 10.28 1.64
N SER A 87 0.75 11.05 1.17
CA SER A 87 -0.06 11.93 2.02
C SER A 87 -0.88 11.14 3.04
N PHE A 88 -1.42 9.98 2.64
CA PHE A 88 -2.09 9.06 3.55
C PHE A 88 -1.13 8.57 4.65
N VAL A 89 0.06 8.07 4.29
CA VAL A 89 1.08 7.62 5.25
C VAL A 89 1.47 8.74 6.22
N TYR A 90 1.72 9.94 5.71
CA TYR A 90 2.05 11.11 6.55
C TYR A 90 0.94 11.44 7.56
N LYS A 91 -0.33 11.33 7.16
CA LYS A 91 -1.47 11.53 8.09
C LYS A 91 -1.50 10.46 9.18
N LEU A 92 -1.27 9.19 8.84
CA LEU A 92 -1.21 8.09 9.82
C LEU A 92 -0.11 8.33 10.86
N ASP A 93 1.08 8.73 10.42
CA ASP A 93 2.20 9.02 11.32
C ASP A 93 1.88 10.15 12.30
N ARG A 94 1.27 11.24 11.80
CA ARG A 94 0.84 12.35 12.67
C ARG A 94 -0.23 11.92 13.67
N MET A 95 -1.17 11.08 13.26
CA MET A 95 -2.20 10.55 14.16
C MET A 95 -1.59 9.67 15.25
N LYS A 96 -0.63 8.81 14.90
CA LYS A 96 0.10 7.96 15.85
C LYS A 96 0.84 8.79 16.89
N GLN A 97 1.59 9.80 16.46
CA GLN A 97 2.31 10.73 17.34
C GLN A 97 1.35 11.45 18.31
N LYS A 98 0.21 11.94 17.81
CA LYS A 98 -0.79 12.63 18.65
C LYS A 98 -1.40 11.69 19.70
N LYS A 99 -1.72 10.44 19.32
CA LYS A 99 -2.25 9.42 20.24
C LYS A 99 -1.26 9.10 21.35
N GLU A 100 0.03 8.98 21.02
CA GLU A 100 1.10 8.73 22.00
C GLU A 100 1.28 9.91 22.97
N GLN A 101 1.19 11.15 22.49
CA GLN A 101 1.26 12.35 23.35
C GLN A 101 0.07 12.41 24.33
N ILE A 102 -1.14 12.12 23.86
CA ILE A 102 -2.35 12.09 24.72
C ILE A 102 -2.21 11.00 25.77
N SER A 103 -1.76 9.80 25.37
CA SER A 103 -1.59 8.66 26.28
C SER A 103 -0.58 8.97 27.38
N ARG A 104 0.56 9.60 27.05
CA ARG A 104 1.56 10.05 28.03
C ARG A 104 0.98 11.03 29.05
N ARG A 105 0.28 12.07 28.60
CA ARG A 105 -0.35 13.07 29.50
C ARG A 105 -1.38 12.44 30.44
N LEU A 106 -2.19 11.50 29.95
CA LEU A 106 -3.19 10.81 30.78
C LEU A 106 -2.54 9.95 31.88
N THR A 107 -1.40 9.31 31.60
CA THR A 107 -0.64 8.56 32.61
C THR A 107 -0.05 9.48 33.68
N GLU A 108 0.52 10.62 33.28
CA GLU A 108 1.08 11.62 34.20
C GLU A 108 0.02 12.23 35.13
N MET A 109 -1.20 12.44 34.62
CA MET A 109 -2.32 12.96 35.41
C MET A 109 -2.82 11.96 36.46
N LYS A 110 -2.77 10.65 36.18
CA LYS A 110 -3.23 9.59 37.10
C LYS A 110 -2.21 9.20 38.16
N GLY A 111 -0.95 9.56 38.00
CA GLY A 111 0.14 9.26 38.95
C GLY A 111 0.42 10.37 39.97
N LYS A 112 -0.45 11.39 40.05
CA LYS A 112 -0.28 12.57 40.91
C LYS A 112 -1.15 12.53 42.19
N ASP A 113 -1.75 11.38 42.47
CA ASP A 113 -2.53 11.10 43.70
C ASP A 113 -1.69 10.29 44.70
#